data_AF-A0A4R0XRZ1-F1
#
_entry.id   AF-A0A4R0XRZ1-F1
#
_cell.length_a   1.000
_cell.length_b   1.000
_cell.length_c   1.000
_cell.angle_alpha   90.00
_cell.angle_beta   90.00
_cell.angle_gamma   90.00
#
_symmetry.space_group_name_H-M   'P 1'
#
loop_
_entity.id
_entity.type
_entity.pdbx_description
1 polymer ?
#
loop_
_entity_poly.entity_id
_entity_poly.type
_entity_poly.pdbx_seq_one_letter_code
_entity_poly.pdbx_strand_id
1 'polypeptide(L)' 'MEAQIAILTEDINILTPHFKANKKDKHSQRGFLAKIQKRKDLLKYLKAQDFNKYQALIKELGLRK' A
#
# COMPACT_ATOMS: atom_id res chain seq x y z
N MET A 1 -9.58 8.43 4.93
CA MET A 1 -8.30 8.22 4.24
C MET A 1 -7.61 6.95 4.72
N GLU A 2 -7.58 6.70 6.03
CA GLU A 2 -7.00 5.46 6.58
C GLU A 2 -7.65 4.20 6.01
N ALA A 3 -8.98 4.19 5.83
CA ALA A 3 -9.70 3.08 5.19
C ALA A 3 -9.16 2.73 3.79
N GLN A 4 -8.81 3.73 2.96
CA GLN A 4 -8.22 3.47 1.64
C GLN A 4 -6.80 2.88 1.76
N ILE A 5 -6.01 3.33 2.73
CA ILE A 5 -4.67 2.81 2.99
C ILE A 5 -4.75 1.34 3.44
N ALA A 6 -5.74 1.01 4.29
CA ALA A 6 -5.99 -0.36 4.74
C ALA A 6 -6.40 -1.27 3.57
N ILE A 7 -7.39 -0.87 2.76
CA ILE A 7 -7.82 -1.64 1.57
C ILE A 7 -6.65 -1.86 0.61
N LEU A 8 -5.87 -0.82 0.30
CA LEU A 8 -4.72 -0.95 -0.57
C LEU A 8 -3.65 -1.87 0.03
N THR A 9 -3.49 -1.88 1.35
CA THR A 9 -2.53 -2.76 2.03
C THR A 9 -2.95 -4.21 1.92
N GLU A 10 -4.23 -4.51 2.15
CA GLU A 10 -4.78 -5.85 1.99
C GLU A 10 -4.63 -6.36 0.55
N ASP A 11 -5.04 -5.55 -0.43
CA ASP A 11 -4.85 -5.83 -1.86
C ASP A 11 -3.39 -6.12 -2.19
N ILE A 12 -2.46 -5.33 -1.64
CA ILE A 12 -1.03 -5.50 -1.89
C ILE A 12 -0.54 -6.83 -1.31
N ASN A 13 -0.96 -7.18 -0.10
CA ASN A 13 -0.57 -8.43 0.56
C ASN A 13 -1.06 -9.64 -0.24
N ILE A 14 -2.31 -9.60 -0.74
CA ILE A 14 -2.91 -10.67 -1.54
C ILE A 14 -2.22 -10.81 -2.91
N LEU A 15 -1.94 -9.70 -3.60
CA LEU A 15 -1.43 -9.73 -4.97
C LEU A 15 0.10 -9.90 -5.07
N THR A 16 0.84 -9.58 -4.01
CA THR A 16 2.30 -9.75 -3.98
C THR A 16 2.75 -11.19 -4.33
N PRO A 17 2.21 -12.27 -3.72
CA PRO A 17 2.59 -13.63 -4.10
C PRO A 17 2.21 -13.97 -5.55
N HIS A 18 1.06 -13.49 -6.04
CA HIS A 18 0.64 -13.68 -7.42
C HIS A 18 1.68 -13.15 -8.41
N PHE A 19 2.17 -11.92 -8.22
CA PHE A 19 3.18 -11.32 -9.10
C PHE A 19 4.58 -11.94 -8.94
N LYS A 20 4.90 -12.50 -7.77
CA LYS A 20 6.14 -13.28 -7.58
C LYS A 20 6.12 -14.57 -8.40
N ALA A 21 4.98 -15.26 -8.45
CA ALA A 21 4.79 -16.47 -9.25
C ALA A 21 4.66 -16.17 -10.75
N ASN A 22 3.96 -15.10 -11.13
CA ASN A 22 3.61 -14.78 -12.51
C ASN A 22 4.47 -13.63 -13.07
N LYS A 23 5.79 -13.82 -13.18
CA LYS A 23 6.73 -12.77 -13.62
C LYS A 23 6.47 -12.20 -15.02
N LYS A 24 5.72 -12.93 -15.86
CA LYS A 24 5.36 -12.55 -17.23
C LYS A 24 4.09 -11.68 -17.32
N ASP A 25 3.29 -11.58 -16.26
CA ASP A 25 2.09 -10.73 -16.27
C ASP A 25 2.46 -9.26 -16.08
N LYS A 26 2.91 -8.62 -17.17
CA LYS A 26 3.33 -7.21 -17.15
C LYS A 26 2.16 -6.23 -17.17
N HIS A 27 1.05 -6.60 -17.80
CA HIS A 27 -0.12 -5.73 -17.91
C HIS A 27 -0.76 -5.51 -16.55
N SER A 28 -1.01 -6.58 -15.79
CA SER A 28 -1.56 -6.46 -14.43
C SER A 28 -0.55 -5.88 -13.45
N GLN A 29 0.76 -6.15 -13.64
CA GLN A 29 1.82 -5.62 -12.79
C GLN A 29 1.85 -4.08 -12.80
N ARG A 30 1.57 -3.44 -13.94
CA ARG A 30 1.48 -1.98 -14.02
C ARG A 30 0.39 -1.42 -13.09
N GLY A 31 -0.79 -2.02 -13.09
CA GLY A 31 -1.91 -1.62 -12.22
C GLY A 31 -1.58 -1.83 -10.74
N PHE A 32 -0.92 -2.94 -10.42
CA PHE A 32 -0.43 -3.24 -9.07
C PHE A 32 0.59 -2.21 -8.56
N LEU A 33 1.56 -1.82 -9.40
CA LEU A 33 2.53 -0.77 -9.06
C LEU A 33 1.84 0.57 -8.80
N ALA A 34 0.80 0.90 -9.57
CA ALA A 34 0.00 2.11 -9.32
C ALA A 34 -0.72 2.07 -7.96
N LYS A 35 -1.23 0.91 -7.53
CA LYS A 35 -1.80 0.74 -6.17
C LYS A 35 -0.76 0.99 -5.08
N ILE A 36 0.46 0.45 -5.23
CA ILE A 36 1.56 0.69 -4.28
C ILE A 36 1.90 2.19 -4.20
N GLN A 37 2.02 2.84 -5.36
CA GLN A 37 2.33 4.27 -5.42
C GLN A 37 1.22 5.11 -4.76
N LYS A 38 -0.05 4.81 -5.06
CA LYS A 38 -1.20 5.48 -4.43
C LYS A 38 -1.18 5.34 -2.91
N ARG A 39 -0.88 4.14 -2.37
CA ARG A 39 -0.76 3.94 -0.92
C ARG A 39 0.37 4.79 -0.34
N LYS A 40 1.52 4.87 -1.02
CA LYS A 40 2.67 5.68 -0.60
C LYS A 40 2.32 7.18 -0.55
N ASP A 41 1.58 7.68 -1.54
CA ASP A 41 1.17 9.09 -1.59
C ASP A 41 0.15 9.42 -0.49
N LEU A 42 -0.81 8.52 -0.23
CA LEU A 42 -1.76 8.67 0.89
C LEU A 42 -1.05 8.65 2.25
N LEU A 43 -0.07 7.76 2.46
CA LEU A 43 0.73 7.73 3.68
C LEU A 43 1.58 9.01 3.85
N LYS A 44 2.14 9.53 2.75
CA LYS A 44 2.89 10.79 2.75
C LYS A 44 1.98 11.96 3.15
N TYR A 45 0.78 12.01 2.60
CA TYR A 45 -0.21 13.02 2.96
C TYR A 45 -0.64 12.88 4.44
N LEU A 46 -0.93 11.67 4.93
CA LEU A 46 -1.26 11.44 6.34
C LEU A 46 -0.14 11.94 7.25
N LYS A 47 1.11 11.60 6.92
CA LYS A 47 2.27 11.99 7.70
C LYS A 47 2.44 13.52 7.77
N ALA A 48 2.14 14.23 6.68
CA ALA A 48 2.22 15.69 6.64
C ALA A 48 1.07 16.36 7.41
N GLN A 49 -0.11 15.72 7.46
CA GLN A 49 -1.28 16.25 8.15
C GLN A 49 -1.28 15.93 9.65
N ASP A 50 -0.98 14.68 10.02
CA ASP A 50 -1.02 14.18 11.39
C ASP A 50 -0.02 13.02 11.56
N PHE A 51 1.10 13.32 12.20
CA PHE A 51 2.16 12.35 12.43
C PHE A 51 1.74 11.23 13.40
N ASN A 52 0.90 11.52 14.38
CA ASN A 52 0.46 10.54 15.38
C ASN A 52 -0.46 9.50 14.73
N LYS A 53 -1.42 9.95 13.91
CA LYS A 53 -2.28 9.04 13.12
C LYS A 53 -1.47 8.21 12.14
N TYR A 54 -0.50 8.82 11.46
CA TYR A 54 0.42 8.09 10.59
C TYR A 54 1.14 6.97 11.35
N GLN A 55 1.70 7.28 12.53
CA GLN A 55 2.44 6.31 13.34
C GLN A 55 1.55 5.18 13.87
N ALA A 56 0.33 5.50 14.31
CA ALA A 56 -0.66 4.51 14.72
C ALA A 56 -1.03 3.57 13.56
N LEU A 57 -1.34 4.15 12.40
CA LEU A 57 -1.78 3.40 11.22
C LEU A 57 -0.70 2.46 10.67
N ILE A 58 0.56 2.92 10.56
CA ILE A 58 1.64 2.04 10.07
C ILE A 58 1.91 0.88 11.05
N LYS A 59 1.72 1.10 12.35
CA LYS A 59 1.88 0.07 13.39
C LYS A 59 0.75 -0.95 13.30
N GLU A 60 -0.48 -0.49 13.17
CA GLU A 60 -1.68 -1.32 12.99
C GLU A 60 -1.58 -2.20 11.73
N LEU A 61 -1.16 -1.61 10.61
CA LEU A 61 -1.04 -2.31 9.32
C LEU A 61 0.26 -3.11 9.16
N GLY A 62 1.17 -3.11 10.15
CA GLY A 62 2.45 -3.82 10.09
C GLY A 62 3.38 -3.34 8.97
N LEU A 63 3.24 -2.08 8.53
CA LEU A 63 4.05 -1.51 7.45
C LEU A 63 5.43 -1.08 7.98
N ARG A 64 6.50 -1.58 7.37
CA ARG A 64 7.87 -1.18 7.71
C ARG A 64 8.22 0.17 7.08
N LYS A 65 8.98 0.98 7.83
CA LYS A 65 9.47 2.31 7.43
C LYS A 65 10.70 2.19 6.53
#